data_AF-A0A1U7J0K8-F1
#
_entry.id   AF-A0A1U7J0K8-F1
#
_cell.length_a   1.000
_cell.length_b   1.000
_cell.length_c   1.000
_cell.angle_alpha   90.00
_cell.angle_beta   90.00
_cell.angle_gamma   90.00
#
_symmetry.space_group_name_H-M   'P 1'
#
loop_
_entity.id
_entity.type
_entity.pdbx_description
1 polymer ?
#
loop_
_entity_poly.entity_id
_entity_poly.type
_entity_poly.pdbx_seq_one_letter_code
_entity_poly.pdbx_strand_id
1 'polypeptide(L)'
;MLTTGSALAADPAGRSQSSLSALPGATLKCDESEISQNYAQAELDTFFSSGYTYWDAAQLASYWGQDVDEAKARMGRKILWGPADVALLEQFLLDARLESLQSVSDLRFYGETSYTYDDAAALAEFWGDATPYDAKLRIERNLIMGNADEVDYALELAAPQP
;
A
#
# COMPACT_ATOMS: atom_id res chain seq x y z
N MET A 1 22.69 -70.99 26.42
CA MET A 1 24.17 -70.99 26.58
C MET A 1 24.79 -70.58 25.26
N LEU A 2 25.90 -69.83 25.31
CA LEU A 2 27.07 -69.84 24.39
C LEU A 2 26.77 -69.97 22.87
N THR A 3 26.87 -68.92 22.04
CA THR A 3 28.07 -68.12 21.65
C THR A 3 29.10 -68.84 20.79
N THR A 4 29.28 -68.35 19.57
CA THR A 4 30.53 -68.02 18.86
C THR A 4 30.12 -67.24 17.59
N GLY A 5 30.85 -66.24 17.09
CA GLY A 5 32.08 -65.64 17.59
C GLY A 5 33.00 -65.26 16.43
N SER A 6 32.98 -64.00 16.00
CA SER A 6 34.00 -63.41 15.14
C SER A 6 34.27 -61.98 15.61
N ALA A 7 35.51 -61.73 16.04
CA ALA A 7 35.99 -60.44 16.45
C ALA A 7 37.25 -60.10 15.66
N LEU A 8 37.41 -58.83 15.31
CA LEU A 8 38.72 -58.21 15.13
C LEU A 8 38.65 -56.80 15.74
N ALA A 9 39.54 -56.53 16.70
CA ALA A 9 39.87 -55.18 17.20
C ALA A 9 40.82 -54.49 16.18
N ALA A 10 41.40 -53.28 16.31
CA ALA A 10 41.56 -52.27 17.38
C ALA A 10 41.87 -50.90 16.67
N ASP A 11 42.15 -49.72 17.24
CA ASP A 11 42.23 -49.20 18.63
C ASP A 11 42.00 -47.64 18.58
N PRO A 12 42.05 -46.84 19.68
CA PRO A 12 41.41 -45.52 19.74
C PRO A 12 42.32 -44.28 19.61
N ALA A 13 41.74 -43.16 19.20
CA ALA A 13 42.18 -41.79 19.48
C ALA A 13 40.96 -40.85 19.36
N GLY A 14 40.82 -39.73 20.07
CA GLY A 14 41.75 -39.02 20.94
C GLY A 14 41.45 -37.53 20.79
N ARG A 15 41.24 -36.79 21.89
CA ARG A 15 41.05 -35.33 21.82
C ARG A 15 42.30 -34.68 21.23
N SER A 16 42.14 -33.74 20.30
CA SER A 16 42.97 -32.53 20.23
C SER A 16 42.30 -31.42 19.41
N GLN A 17 42.53 -30.19 19.86
CA GLN A 17 42.14 -28.95 19.17
C GLN A 17 43.21 -28.56 18.12
N SER A 18 42.97 -27.43 17.46
CA SER A 18 43.84 -26.71 16.50
C SER A 18 43.65 -27.15 15.04
N SER A 19 43.66 -26.26 14.04
CA SER A 19 44.13 -24.86 14.07
C SER A 19 43.26 -23.96 13.22
N LEU A 20 43.11 -22.69 13.64
CA LEU A 20 42.64 -21.61 12.77
C LEU A 20 43.64 -21.42 11.61
N SER A 21 43.19 -21.61 10.38
CA SER A 21 43.85 -21.07 9.19
C SER A 21 42.94 -20.00 8.61
N ALA A 22 43.28 -18.73 8.86
CA ALA A 22 42.50 -17.60 8.40
C ALA A 22 42.62 -17.44 6.88
N LEU A 23 41.50 -17.65 6.18
CA LEU A 23 41.23 -16.98 4.91
C LEU A 23 40.53 -15.65 5.25
N PRO A 24 40.85 -14.52 4.59
CA PRO A 24 40.03 -13.31 4.66
C PRO A 24 38.76 -13.51 3.82
N GLY A 25 37.92 -14.47 4.26
CA GLY A 25 36.68 -14.87 3.61
C GLY A 25 35.55 -13.92 3.99
N ALA A 26 34.97 -13.27 2.98
CA ALA A 26 33.93 -12.26 3.08
C ALA A 26 32.91 -12.53 4.20
N THR A 27 32.74 -11.54 5.07
CA THR A 27 31.58 -11.43 5.95
C THR A 27 30.34 -11.36 5.06
N LEU A 28 29.59 -12.46 4.94
CA LEU A 28 28.23 -12.42 4.40
C LEU A 28 27.32 -11.74 5.43
N LYS A 29 27.49 -10.42 5.51
CA LYS A 29 26.42 -9.53 5.94
C LYS A 29 25.40 -9.59 4.81
N CYS A 30 24.32 -10.36 4.99
CA CYS A 30 23.12 -10.05 4.24
C CYS A 30 22.73 -8.65 4.70
N ASP A 31 22.86 -7.64 3.85
CA ASP A 31 22.57 -6.26 4.26
C ASP A 31 21.06 -6.12 4.50
N GLU A 32 20.69 -6.31 5.77
CA GLU A 32 19.32 -6.32 6.27
C GLU A 32 18.60 -5.00 5.95
N SER A 33 19.36 -3.90 5.84
CA SER A 33 18.89 -2.62 5.33
C SER A 33 18.54 -2.63 3.84
N GLU A 34 19.36 -3.26 2.98
CA GLU A 34 19.04 -3.38 1.55
C GLU A 34 17.83 -4.30 1.34
N ILE A 35 17.77 -5.41 2.09
CA ILE A 35 16.62 -6.33 2.07
C ILE A 35 15.34 -5.60 2.50
N SER A 36 15.39 -4.82 3.58
CA SER A 36 14.25 -4.02 4.07
C SER A 36 13.81 -2.93 3.07
N GLN A 37 14.76 -2.24 2.44
CA GLN A 37 14.47 -1.26 1.38
C GLN A 37 13.85 -1.92 0.14
N ASN A 38 14.35 -3.08 -0.27
CA ASN A 38 13.78 -3.84 -1.39
C ASN A 38 12.34 -4.29 -1.12
N TYR A 39 12.01 -4.68 0.12
CA TYR A 39 10.63 -4.97 0.50
C TYR A 39 9.74 -3.72 0.47
N ALA A 40 10.20 -2.59 1.01
CA ALA A 40 9.45 -1.33 0.97
C ALA A 40 9.19 -0.85 -0.48
N GLN A 41 10.17 -1.01 -1.37
CA GLN A 41 10.01 -0.69 -2.79
C GLN A 41 9.02 -1.64 -3.48
N ALA A 42 9.15 -2.96 -3.27
CA ALA A 42 8.25 -3.95 -3.86
C ALA A 42 6.79 -3.76 -3.41
N GLU A 43 6.57 -3.32 -2.18
CA GLU A 43 5.25 -2.93 -1.68
C GLU A 43 4.68 -1.73 -2.44
N LEU A 44 5.45 -0.65 -2.58
CA LEU A 44 5.03 0.53 -3.36
C LEU A 44 4.80 0.21 -4.84
N ASP A 45 5.69 -0.55 -5.47
CA ASP A 45 5.56 -1.00 -6.87
C ASP A 45 4.29 -1.85 -7.07
N THR A 46 3.95 -2.68 -6.08
CA THR A 46 2.70 -3.47 -6.11
C THR A 46 1.47 -2.57 -6.00
N PHE A 47 1.52 -1.52 -5.17
CA PHE A 47 0.43 -0.53 -5.14
C PHE A 47 0.29 0.21 -6.47
N PHE A 48 1.39 0.72 -7.04
CA PHE A 48 1.36 1.47 -8.30
C PHE A 48 1.01 0.62 -9.54
N SER A 49 1.16 -0.70 -9.48
CA SER A 49 0.72 -1.65 -10.51
C SER A 49 -0.66 -2.27 -10.24
N SER A 50 -1.33 -1.87 -9.15
CA SER A 50 -2.68 -2.30 -8.81
C SER A 50 -3.77 -1.44 -9.48
N GLY A 51 -5.03 -1.78 -9.24
CA GLY A 51 -6.18 -0.95 -9.62
C GLY A 51 -6.59 0.09 -8.57
N TYR A 52 -5.85 0.24 -7.47
CA TYR A 52 -6.16 1.24 -6.44
C TYR A 52 -5.60 2.61 -6.79
N THR A 53 -6.38 3.64 -6.48
CA THR A 53 -6.05 5.04 -6.74
C THR A 53 -5.28 5.68 -5.58
N TYR A 54 -4.72 6.87 -5.82
CA TYR A 54 -4.21 7.74 -4.74
C TYR A 54 -5.28 7.97 -3.65
N TRP A 55 -6.54 8.16 -4.05
CA TRP A 55 -7.62 8.49 -3.11
C TRP A 55 -8.00 7.31 -2.22
N ASP A 56 -7.88 6.08 -2.69
CA ASP A 56 -8.05 4.87 -1.87
C ASP A 56 -6.97 4.77 -0.79
N ALA A 57 -5.73 5.10 -1.15
CA ALA A 57 -4.64 5.23 -0.18
C ALA A 57 -4.89 6.39 0.80
N ALA A 58 -5.47 7.51 0.35
CA ALA A 58 -5.81 8.64 1.23
C ALA A 58 -6.95 8.30 2.21
N GLN A 59 -7.98 7.54 1.79
CA GLN A 59 -9.01 7.02 2.70
C GLN A 59 -8.37 6.14 3.80
N LEU A 60 -7.53 5.19 3.39
CA LEU A 60 -6.90 4.25 4.31
C LEU A 60 -5.83 4.88 5.19
N ALA A 61 -5.12 5.91 4.72
CA ALA A 61 -4.20 6.72 5.51
C ALA A 61 -4.93 7.39 6.69
N SER A 62 -6.07 8.04 6.39
CA SER A 62 -6.94 8.62 7.41
C SER A 62 -7.41 7.56 8.41
N TYR A 63 -7.98 6.46 7.90
CA TYR A 63 -8.61 5.42 8.71
C TYR A 63 -7.62 4.64 9.59
N TRP A 64 -6.38 4.45 9.12
CA TRP A 64 -5.32 3.81 9.89
C TRP A 64 -4.48 4.78 10.74
N GLY A 65 -4.68 6.09 10.62
CA GLY A 65 -3.96 7.11 11.38
C GLY A 65 -2.47 7.22 11.03
N GLN A 66 -2.16 7.17 9.73
CA GLN A 66 -0.79 7.12 9.18
C GLN A 66 -0.69 7.96 7.89
N ASP A 67 0.53 8.20 7.40
CA ASP A 67 0.73 9.00 6.18
C ASP A 67 0.32 8.23 4.91
N VAL A 68 0.02 8.97 3.83
CA VAL A 68 -0.48 8.38 2.57
C VAL A 68 0.53 7.41 1.94
N ASP A 69 1.83 7.71 2.01
CA ASP A 69 2.86 6.80 1.47
C ASP A 69 3.03 5.52 2.31
N GLU A 70 2.84 5.62 3.63
CA GLU A 70 2.76 4.44 4.50
C GLU A 70 1.50 3.60 4.18
N ALA A 71 0.40 4.25 3.79
CA ALA A 71 -0.83 3.57 3.37
C ALA A 71 -0.62 2.82 2.06
N LYS A 72 0.00 3.46 1.04
CA LYS A 72 0.38 2.80 -0.22
C LYS A 72 1.22 1.54 0.02
N ALA A 73 2.28 1.63 0.83
CA ALA A 73 3.12 0.48 1.16
C ALA A 73 2.32 -0.63 1.87
N ARG A 74 1.51 -0.27 2.87
CA ARG A 74 0.65 -1.21 3.61
C ARG A 74 -0.41 -1.88 2.72
N MET A 75 -0.96 -1.17 1.74
CA MET A 75 -1.86 -1.73 0.71
C MET A 75 -1.11 -2.70 -0.20
N GLY A 76 0.04 -2.29 -0.74
CA GLY A 76 0.92 -3.12 -1.57
C GLY A 76 1.31 -4.44 -0.89
N ARG A 77 1.66 -4.37 0.40
CA ARG A 77 1.95 -5.55 1.23
C ARG A 77 0.78 -6.54 1.30
N LYS A 78 -0.45 -6.02 1.44
CA LYS A 78 -1.67 -6.86 1.45
C LYS A 78 -1.94 -7.51 0.10
N ILE A 79 -1.69 -6.79 -0.99
CA ILE A 79 -1.80 -7.32 -2.35
C ILE A 79 -0.77 -8.44 -2.57
N LEU A 80 0.49 -8.26 -2.12
CA LEU A 80 1.55 -9.28 -2.16
C LEU A 80 1.22 -10.55 -1.35
N TRP A 81 0.51 -10.44 -0.23
CA TRP A 81 0.05 -11.59 0.57
C TRP A 81 -1.12 -12.36 -0.09
N GLY A 82 -1.81 -11.74 -1.05
CA GLY A 82 -2.72 -12.40 -1.96
C GLY A 82 -4.21 -12.26 -1.61
N PRO A 83 -5.10 -13.04 -2.26
CA PRO A 83 -6.54 -12.74 -2.34
C PRO A 83 -7.28 -12.61 -0.99
N ALA A 84 -6.83 -13.31 0.06
CA ALA A 84 -7.44 -13.20 1.38
C ALA A 84 -7.16 -11.84 2.04
N ASP A 85 -5.94 -11.31 1.89
CA ASP A 85 -5.57 -9.99 2.39
C ASP A 85 -6.11 -8.85 1.53
N VAL A 86 -6.30 -9.09 0.22
CA VAL A 86 -7.05 -8.19 -0.66
C VAL A 86 -8.51 -8.09 -0.23
N ALA A 87 -9.18 -9.20 0.10
CA ALA A 87 -10.55 -9.16 0.63
C ALA A 87 -10.66 -8.38 1.95
N LEU A 88 -9.65 -8.46 2.82
CA LEU A 88 -9.56 -7.61 4.03
C LEU A 88 -9.25 -6.14 3.70
N LEU A 89 -8.45 -5.87 2.66
CA LEU A 89 -8.16 -4.52 2.19
C LEU A 89 -9.44 -3.83 1.69
N GLU A 90 -10.25 -4.51 0.89
CA GLU A 90 -11.56 -4.00 0.43
C GLU A 90 -12.51 -3.69 1.60
N GLN A 91 -12.53 -4.54 2.63
CA GLN A 91 -13.34 -4.27 3.83
C GLN A 91 -12.88 -3.00 4.55
N PHE A 92 -11.56 -2.82 4.77
CA PHE A 92 -11.05 -1.59 5.36
C PHE A 92 -11.34 -0.36 4.51
N LEU A 93 -11.30 -0.48 3.18
CA LEU A 93 -11.58 0.61 2.26
C LEU A 93 -13.07 0.99 2.29
N LEU A 94 -13.98 0.00 2.37
CA LEU A 94 -15.41 0.23 2.56
C LEU A 94 -15.69 0.96 3.89
N ASP A 95 -15.09 0.51 4.99
CA ASP A 95 -15.28 1.11 6.31
C ASP A 95 -14.73 2.55 6.36
N ALA A 96 -13.53 2.78 5.81
CA ALA A 96 -12.92 4.11 5.68
C ALA A 96 -13.79 5.07 4.86
N ARG A 97 -14.34 4.61 3.73
CA ARG A 97 -15.25 5.40 2.88
C ARG A 97 -16.54 5.74 3.60
N LEU A 98 -17.12 4.79 4.34
CA LEU A 98 -18.34 5.00 5.12
C LEU A 98 -18.11 6.00 6.27
N GLU A 99 -16.92 6.03 6.86
CA GLU A 99 -16.52 7.04 7.84
C GLU A 99 -16.42 8.43 7.18
N SER A 100 -15.61 8.58 6.13
CA SER A 100 -15.43 9.86 5.41
C SER A 100 -16.74 10.46 4.86
N LEU A 101 -17.69 9.64 4.41
CA LEU A 101 -19.00 10.11 3.95
C LEU A 101 -19.83 10.82 5.03
N GLN A 102 -19.60 10.51 6.32
CA GLN A 102 -20.32 11.16 7.43
C GLN A 102 -19.85 12.61 7.64
N SER A 103 -18.64 12.94 7.21
CA SER A 103 -18.02 14.27 7.28
C SER A 103 -17.82 14.93 5.90
N VAL A 104 -18.63 14.55 4.90
CA VAL A 104 -18.53 15.08 3.52
C VAL A 104 -18.64 16.61 3.41
N SER A 105 -19.26 17.26 4.42
CA SER A 105 -19.34 18.73 4.53
C SER A 105 -17.99 19.42 4.70
N ASP A 106 -16.99 18.68 5.17
CA ASP A 106 -15.71 19.24 5.61
C ASP A 106 -14.77 19.48 4.42
N LEU A 107 -15.12 18.95 3.24
CA LEU A 107 -14.40 19.13 1.96
C LEU A 107 -12.91 18.83 2.07
N ARG A 108 -12.55 17.79 2.83
CA ARG A 108 -11.17 17.44 3.15
C ARG A 108 -10.42 17.05 1.89
N PHE A 109 -10.95 16.07 1.14
CA PHE A 109 -10.26 15.53 -0.03
C PHE A 109 -10.27 16.54 -1.19
N TYR A 110 -11.37 17.28 -1.37
CA TYR A 110 -11.46 18.42 -2.28
C TYR A 110 -10.39 19.48 -1.95
N GLY A 111 -10.13 19.75 -0.67
CA GLY A 111 -9.08 20.66 -0.21
C GLY A 111 -7.65 20.20 -0.49
N GLU A 112 -7.43 18.92 -0.80
CA GLU A 112 -6.16 18.36 -1.26
C GLU A 112 -5.99 18.41 -2.79
N THR A 113 -7.05 18.75 -3.55
CA THR A 113 -7.00 18.87 -5.01
C THR A 113 -6.50 20.23 -5.50
N SER A 114 -6.19 20.31 -6.80
CA SER A 114 -5.97 21.57 -7.51
C SER A 114 -7.26 22.21 -8.07
N TYR A 115 -8.45 21.63 -7.83
CA TYR A 115 -9.69 22.17 -8.39
C TYR A 115 -10.00 23.55 -7.81
N THR A 116 -10.26 24.50 -8.69
CA THR A 116 -10.57 25.90 -8.35
C THR A 116 -12.05 26.09 -8.00
N TYR A 117 -12.42 27.34 -7.70
CA TYR A 117 -13.83 27.72 -7.62
C TYR A 117 -14.50 27.69 -9.00
N ASP A 118 -13.78 28.07 -10.06
CA ASP A 118 -14.33 28.16 -11.41
C ASP A 118 -14.58 26.75 -11.99
N ASP A 119 -13.70 25.79 -11.69
CA ASP A 119 -13.92 24.36 -12.01
C ASP A 119 -15.20 23.83 -11.33
N ALA A 120 -15.37 24.14 -10.03
CA ALA A 120 -16.57 23.77 -9.29
C ALA A 120 -17.84 24.48 -9.80
N ALA A 121 -17.72 25.68 -10.37
CA ALA A 121 -18.84 26.39 -10.98
C ALA A 121 -19.23 25.77 -12.34
N ALA A 122 -18.25 25.49 -13.20
CA ALA A 122 -18.47 24.78 -14.46
C ALA A 122 -19.10 23.39 -14.23
N LEU A 123 -18.57 22.63 -13.26
CA LEU A 123 -19.13 21.35 -12.85
C LEU A 123 -20.54 21.47 -12.27
N ALA A 124 -20.86 22.54 -11.53
CA ALA A 124 -22.22 22.77 -11.05
C ALA A 124 -23.21 23.00 -12.19
N GLU A 125 -22.85 23.82 -13.18
CA GLU A 125 -23.67 24.04 -14.38
C GLU A 125 -23.84 22.74 -15.19
N PHE A 126 -22.75 21.98 -15.38
CA PHE A 126 -22.75 20.73 -16.14
C PHE A 126 -23.58 19.61 -15.47
N TRP A 127 -23.48 19.47 -14.14
CA TRP A 127 -24.22 18.47 -13.37
C TRP A 127 -25.64 18.90 -12.95
N GLY A 128 -26.01 20.17 -13.18
CA GLY A 128 -27.27 20.75 -12.73
C GLY A 128 -27.38 20.93 -11.21
N ASP A 129 -26.25 21.10 -10.52
CA ASP A 129 -26.21 21.39 -9.10
C ASP A 129 -26.59 22.86 -8.82
N ALA A 130 -27.25 23.12 -7.70
CA ALA A 130 -27.83 24.44 -7.40
C ALA A 130 -26.77 25.53 -7.13
N THR A 131 -25.59 25.14 -6.64
CA THR A 131 -24.47 26.05 -6.37
C THR A 131 -23.12 25.37 -6.65
N PRO A 132 -22.04 26.15 -6.85
CA PRO A 132 -20.67 25.61 -6.88
C PRO A 132 -20.26 24.87 -5.60
N TYR A 133 -20.90 25.15 -4.45
CA TYR A 133 -20.66 24.41 -3.21
C TYR A 133 -21.26 23.00 -3.25
N ASP A 134 -22.45 22.84 -3.84
CA ASP A 134 -23.07 21.52 -4.04
C ASP A 134 -22.21 20.63 -4.96
N ALA A 135 -21.63 21.23 -6.02
CA ALA A 135 -20.65 20.54 -6.86
C ALA A 135 -19.39 20.13 -6.09
N LYS A 136 -18.85 20.98 -5.18
CA LYS A 136 -17.72 20.58 -4.30
C LYS A 136 -18.07 19.38 -3.42
N LEU A 137 -19.29 19.34 -2.86
CA LEU A 137 -19.78 18.17 -2.11
C LEU A 137 -19.93 16.94 -3.03
N ARG A 138 -20.23 17.10 -4.32
CA ARG A 138 -20.26 15.99 -5.28
C ARG A 138 -18.85 15.51 -5.64
N ILE A 139 -17.89 16.42 -5.80
CA ILE A 139 -16.47 16.10 -5.98
C ILE A 139 -15.97 15.31 -4.77
N GLU A 140 -16.15 15.82 -3.55
CA GLU A 140 -15.74 15.14 -2.29
C GLU A 140 -16.22 13.68 -2.24
N ARG A 141 -17.49 13.42 -2.59
CA ARG A 141 -18.04 12.05 -2.62
C ARG A 141 -17.35 11.17 -3.67
N ASN A 142 -17.02 11.71 -4.84
CA ASN A 142 -16.30 10.96 -5.86
C ASN A 142 -14.87 10.65 -5.43
N LEU A 143 -14.15 11.62 -4.84
CA LEU A 143 -12.81 11.41 -4.29
C LEU A 143 -12.83 10.35 -3.19
N ILE A 144 -13.79 10.39 -2.25
CA ILE A 144 -13.98 9.35 -1.24
C ILE A 144 -14.15 7.96 -1.90
N MET A 145 -14.95 7.87 -2.96
CA MET A 145 -15.20 6.61 -3.67
C MET A 145 -14.06 6.13 -4.57
N GLY A 146 -12.96 6.89 -4.73
CA GLY A 146 -11.88 6.59 -5.68
C GLY A 146 -12.19 7.00 -7.13
N ASN A 147 -13.31 7.69 -7.37
CA ASN A 147 -13.82 8.07 -8.69
C ASN A 147 -13.28 9.44 -9.16
N ALA A 148 -11.99 9.73 -8.98
CA ALA A 148 -11.43 11.02 -9.38
C ALA A 148 -11.45 11.21 -10.90
N ASP A 149 -11.16 10.16 -11.66
CA ASP A 149 -11.20 10.15 -13.13
C ASP A 149 -12.57 10.58 -13.69
N GLU A 150 -13.67 10.26 -12.99
CA GLU A 150 -15.04 10.70 -13.35
C GLU A 150 -15.25 12.21 -13.14
N VAL A 151 -14.56 12.81 -12.17
CA VAL A 151 -14.57 14.27 -11.94
C VAL A 151 -13.72 14.97 -13.00
N ASP A 152 -12.52 14.46 -13.28
CA ASP A 152 -11.63 15.02 -14.30
C ASP A 152 -12.28 14.96 -15.69
N TYR A 153 -12.89 13.83 -16.06
CA TYR A 153 -13.63 13.68 -17.31
C TYR A 153 -14.87 14.59 -17.37
N ALA A 154 -15.63 14.73 -16.27
CA ALA A 154 -16.73 15.68 -16.21
C ALA A 154 -16.26 17.14 -16.37
N LEU A 155 -15.09 17.48 -15.83
CA LEU A 155 -14.52 18.82 -15.93
C LEU A 155 -14.03 19.12 -17.35
N GLU A 156 -13.38 18.16 -18.02
CA GLU A 156 -12.99 18.27 -19.43
C GLU A 156 -14.19 18.54 -20.35
N LEU A 157 -15.35 17.92 -20.06
CA LEU A 157 -16.60 18.16 -20.79
C LEU A 157 -17.29 19.48 -20.41
N ALA A 158 -17.21 19.91 -19.15
CA ALA A 158 -17.86 21.11 -18.63
C ALA A 158 -17.14 22.41 -19.06
N ALA A 159 -15.80 22.39 -19.03
CA ALA A 159 -14.93 23.50 -19.35
C ALA A 159 -13.72 23.02 -20.18
N PRO A 160 -13.92 22.70 -21.47
CA PRO A 160 -12.84 22.24 -22.33
C PRO A 160 -11.74 23.29 -22.42
N GLN A 161 -10.51 22.88 -22.04
CA GLN A 161 -9.32 23.71 -22.11
C GLN A 161 -9.05 24.15 -23.57
N PRO A 162 -8.65 25.41 -23.81
CA PRO A 162 -8.47 25.97 -25.16
C PRO A 162 -7.20 25.50 -25.90
#